data_AF-A0A354RDG1-F1
#
_entry.id   AF-A0A354RDG1-F1
#
_cell.length_a   1.000
_cell.length_b   1.000
_cell.length_c   1.000
_cell.angle_alpha   90.00
_cell.angle_beta   90.00
_cell.angle_gamma   90.00
#
_symmetry.space_group_name_H-M   'P 1'
#
loop_
_entity.id
_entity.type
_entity.pdbx_description
1 polymer ?
#
loop_
_entity_poly.entity_id
_entity_poly.type
_entity_poly.pdbx_seq_one_letter_code
_entity_poly.pdbx_strand_id
1 'polypeptide(L)'
;MAELSGEQKLRIVLESIIRNVPKEEQCKKYGVAEKDFQDWHDHLIKNGGRIFEPEFGQKRERVRKIRKAGPLTKAVLAISLLVNLSGLIVWGVMRYLEETRSPVAMAKEEQIPE
;
A
#
# COMPACT_ATOMS: atom_id res chain seq x y z
N MET A 1 -18.52 12.24 -19.39
CA MET A 1 -18.58 13.61 -18.85
C MET A 1 -17.24 13.89 -18.21
N ALA A 2 -16.51 14.90 -18.69
CA ALA A 2 -15.15 15.15 -18.20
C ALA A 2 -15.20 15.56 -16.73
N GLU A 3 -14.48 14.83 -15.87
CA GLU A 3 -14.33 15.17 -14.46
C GLU A 3 -13.57 16.50 -14.37
N LEU A 4 -14.30 17.58 -14.06
CA LEU A 4 -13.68 18.88 -13.81
C LEU A 4 -12.73 18.75 -12.61
N SER A 5 -11.47 19.15 -12.79
CA SER A 5 -10.47 19.19 -11.72
C SER A 5 -10.95 20.08 -10.57
N GLY A 6 -10.57 19.76 -9.33
CA GLY A 6 -10.92 20.57 -8.15
C GLY A 6 -10.53 22.05 -8.29
N GLU A 7 -9.42 22.33 -8.99
CA GLU A 7 -8.98 23.69 -9.30
C GLU A 7 -9.91 24.41 -10.29
N GLN A 8 -10.42 23.69 -11.28
CA GLN A 8 -11.37 24.24 -12.25
C GLN A 8 -12.70 24.57 -11.58
N LYS A 9 -13.18 23.68 -10.69
CA LYS A 9 -14.38 23.92 -9.87
C LYS A 9 -14.20 25.15 -8.98
N LEU A 10 -13.05 25.28 -8.31
CA LEU A 10 -12.73 26.44 -7.49
C LEU A 10 -12.71 27.73 -8.31
N ARG A 11 -12.08 27.73 -9.49
CA ARG A 11 -11.97 28.89 -10.37
C ARG A 11 -13.35 29.36 -10.85
N ILE A 12 -14.22 28.43 -11.23
CA ILE A 12 -15.60 28.74 -11.67
C ILE A 12 -16.39 29.38 -10.52
N VAL A 13 -16.38 28.75 -9.34
CA VAL A 13 -17.09 29.28 -8.16
C VAL A 13 -16.56 30.65 -7.76
N LEU A 14 -15.24 30.85 -7.75
CA LEU A 14 -14.62 32.13 -7.40
C LEU A 14 -14.92 33.22 -8.45
N GLU A 15 -14.97 32.87 -9.74
CA GLU A 15 -15.36 33.80 -10.80
C GLU A 15 -16.81 34.26 -10.62
N SER A 16 -17.72 33.38 -10.17
CA SER A 16 -19.11 33.75 -9.85
C SER A 16 -19.20 34.70 -8.66
N ILE A 17 -18.49 34.40 -7.57
CA ILE A 17 -18.53 35.19 -6.33
C ILE A 17 -17.90 36.58 -6.54
N ILE A 18 -16.74 36.66 -7.21
CA ILE A 18 -16.01 37.93 -7.37
C ILE A 18 -16.65 38.84 -8.43
N ARG A 19 -17.20 38.26 -9.52
CA ARG A 19 -17.78 39.04 -10.63
C ARG A 19 -19.28 39.29 -10.48
N ASN A 20 -19.91 38.82 -9.39
CA ASN A 20 -21.35 38.90 -9.14
C ASN A 20 -22.19 38.37 -10.31
N VAL A 21 -21.71 37.29 -10.95
CA VAL A 21 -22.40 36.68 -12.10
C VAL A 21 -23.46 35.71 -11.57
N PRO A 22 -24.73 35.84 -12.00
CA PRO A 22 -25.80 34.98 -11.54
C PRO A 22 -25.52 33.51 -11.88
N LYS A 23 -25.87 32.62 -10.95
CA LYS A 23 -25.59 31.17 -11.00
C LYS A 23 -26.05 30.53 -12.31
N GLU A 24 -27.17 31.00 -12.84
CA GLU A 24 -27.81 30.55 -14.08
C GLU A 24 -26.95 30.79 -15.32
N GLU A 25 -26.25 31.92 -15.40
CA GLU A 25 -25.36 32.25 -16.52
C GLU A 25 -24.07 31.44 -16.47
N GLN A 26 -23.53 31.20 -15.28
CA GLN A 26 -22.35 30.36 -15.08
C GLN A 26 -22.64 28.88 -15.36
N CYS A 27 -23.77 28.37 -14.90
CA CYS A 27 -24.19 26.99 -15.16
C CYS A 27 -24.39 26.75 -16.66
N LYS A 28 -24.93 27.74 -17.40
CA LYS A 28 -25.03 27.70 -18.86
C LYS A 28 -23.67 27.79 -19.56
N LYS A 29 -22.76 28.66 -19.08
CA LYS A 29 -21.44 28.88 -19.69
C LYS A 29 -20.49 27.67 -19.54
N TYR A 30 -20.55 26.99 -18.40
CA TYR A 30 -19.67 25.85 -18.11
C TYR A 30 -20.37 24.49 -18.27
N GLY A 31 -21.66 24.46 -18.61
CA GLY A 31 -22.42 23.21 -18.78
C GLY A 31 -22.52 22.39 -17.50
N VAL A 32 -22.59 23.07 -16.35
CA VAL A 32 -22.62 22.46 -15.02
C VAL A 32 -24.06 22.47 -14.50
N ALA A 33 -24.49 21.40 -13.84
CA ALA A 33 -25.79 21.37 -13.17
C ALA A 33 -25.81 22.36 -11.99
N GLU A 34 -26.89 23.11 -11.83
CA GLU A 34 -27.04 24.12 -10.78
C GLU A 34 -26.81 23.54 -9.37
N LYS A 35 -27.21 22.28 -9.16
CA LYS A 35 -26.98 21.54 -7.92
C LYS A 35 -25.50 21.34 -7.63
N ASP A 36 -24.71 20.93 -8.63
CA ASP A 36 -23.27 20.69 -8.46
C ASP A 36 -22.54 22.01 -8.16
N PHE A 37 -22.95 23.11 -8.80
CA PHE A 37 -22.42 24.43 -8.51
C PHE A 37 -22.73 24.86 -7.07
N GLN A 38 -23.96 24.65 -6.60
CA GLN A 38 -24.36 24.99 -5.23
C GLN A 38 -23.58 24.16 -4.21
N ASP A 39 -23.40 22.86 -4.45
CA ASP A 39 -22.61 21.99 -3.59
C ASP A 39 -21.14 22.45 -3.51
N TRP A 40 -20.54 22.90 -4.62
CA TRP A 40 -19.17 23.43 -4.61
C TRP A 40 -19.06 24.79 -3.91
N HIS A 41 -20.08 25.64 -4.07
CA HIS A 41 -20.17 26.92 -3.40
C HIS A 41 -20.27 26.75 -1.87
N ASP A 42 -21.15 25.87 -1.41
CA ASP A 42 -21.31 25.58 0.02
C ASP A 42 -20.07 24.90 0.61
N HIS A 43 -19.41 24.05 -0.18
CA HIS A 43 -18.13 23.46 0.18
C HIS A 43 -17.02 24.52 0.30
N LEU A 44 -17.00 25.52 -0.59
CA LEU A 44 -16.04 26.64 -0.53
C LEU A 44 -16.30 27.56 0.66
N ILE A 45 -17.55 27.89 0.98
CA ILE A 45 -17.86 28.71 2.16
C ILE A 45 -17.49 27.97 3.44
N LYS A 46 -17.87 26.69 3.54
CA LYS A 46 -17.67 25.90 4.76
C LYS A 46 -16.22 25.53 5.02
N ASN A 47 -15.45 25.23 3.96
CA ASN A 47 -14.06 24.79 4.10
C ASN A 47 -13.04 25.85 3.66
N GLY A 48 -13.46 26.95 3.04
CA GLY A 48 -12.57 27.99 2.52
C GLY A 48 -11.79 28.72 3.61
N GLY A 49 -12.42 28.98 4.76
CA GLY A 49 -11.72 29.54 5.92
C GLY A 49 -10.65 28.59 6.48
N ARG A 50 -10.92 27.28 6.41
CA ARG A 50 -9.97 26.26 6.84
C ARG A 50 -8.75 26.18 5.92
N ILE A 51 -8.82 26.61 4.66
CA ILE A 51 -7.66 26.63 3.73
C ILE A 51 -6.50 27.48 4.28
N PHE A 52 -6.80 28.50 5.08
CA PHE A 52 -5.81 29.39 5.68
C PHE A 52 -5.32 28.91 7.05
N GLU A 53 -5.88 27.81 7.58
CA GLU A 53 -5.40 27.21 8.81
C GLU A 53 -4.11 26.41 8.54
N PRO A 54 -3.08 26.51 9.41
CA PRO A 54 -1.79 25.86 9.20
C PRO A 54 -1.86 24.32 9.13
N GLU A 55 -2.96 23.71 9.55
CA GLU A 55 -3.20 22.27 9.49
C GLU A 55 -3.95 21.80 8.23
N PHE A 56 -4.39 22.71 7.37
CA PHE A 56 -5.16 22.35 6.18
C PHE A 56 -4.30 21.71 5.10
N GLY A 57 -4.74 20.55 4.60
CA GLY A 57 -3.98 19.79 3.63
C GLY A 57 -2.80 19.01 4.22
N GLN A 58 -2.55 19.08 5.54
CA GLN A 58 -1.66 18.13 6.20
C GLN A 58 -2.34 16.75 6.23
N LYS A 59 -2.27 16.02 5.12
CA LYS A 59 -2.35 14.56 5.17
C LYS A 59 -1.21 14.15 6.08
N ARG A 60 -1.52 13.88 7.35
CA ARG A 60 -0.63 13.16 8.25
C ARG A 60 -0.38 11.81 7.57
N GLU A 61 0.66 11.74 6.74
CA GLU A 61 1.21 10.47 6.31
C GLU A 61 1.49 9.74 7.61
N ARG A 62 0.65 8.74 7.88
CA ARG A 62 0.77 7.92 9.06
C ARG A 62 2.03 7.10 8.84
N VAL A 63 3.18 7.70 9.11
CA VAL A 63 4.47 7.01 9.10
C VAL A 63 4.29 5.87 10.09
N ARG A 64 4.10 4.67 9.55
CA ARG A 64 3.83 3.47 10.33
C ARG A 64 5.10 3.26 11.14
N LYS A 65 5.11 3.71 12.39
CA LYS A 65 6.24 3.52 13.31
C LYS A 65 6.44 2.00 13.42
N ILE A 66 7.39 1.47 12.67
CA ILE A 66 7.80 0.08 12.77
C ILE A 66 8.38 -0.05 14.17
N ARG A 67 7.65 -0.74 15.05
CA ARG A 67 8.11 -0.98 16.41
C ARG A 67 9.40 -1.76 16.31
N LYS A 68 10.50 -1.21 16.84
CA LYS A 68 11.78 -1.92 16.91
C LYS A 68 11.55 -3.21 17.69
N ALA A 69 11.83 -4.35 17.06
CA ALA A 69 11.69 -5.65 17.71
C ALA A 69 12.62 -5.74 18.93
N GLY A 70 12.09 -6.22 20.05
CA GLY A 70 12.84 -6.37 21.29
C GLY A 70 13.96 -7.41 21.16
N PRO A 71 14.95 -7.39 22.07
CA PRO A 71 16.10 -8.31 22.02
C PRO A 71 15.67 -9.78 22.05
N LEU A 72 14.61 -10.10 22.81
CA LEU A 72 14.03 -11.45 22.86
C LEU A 72 13.44 -11.89 21.51
N THR A 73 12.73 -11.00 20.81
CA THR A 73 12.17 -11.31 19.48
C THR A 73 13.27 -11.61 18.48
N LYS A 74 14.40 -10.89 18.53
CA LYS A 74 15.56 -11.16 17.69
C LYS A 74 16.17 -12.53 17.99
N ALA A 75 16.29 -12.90 19.27
CA ALA A 75 16.81 -14.20 19.68
C ALA A 75 15.90 -15.34 19.20
N VAL A 76 14.58 -15.22 19.35
CA VAL A 76 13.62 -16.22 18.87
C VAL A 76 13.69 -16.37 17.34
N LEU A 77 13.82 -15.27 16.60
CA LEU A 77 13.99 -15.31 15.15
C LEU A 77 15.31 -16.00 14.74
N ALA A 78 16.40 -15.71 15.46
CA ALA A 78 17.68 -16.36 15.20
C ALA A 78 17.63 -17.87 15.46
N ILE A 79 17.02 -18.29 16.58
CA ILE A 79 16.83 -19.71 16.90
C ILE A 79 15.95 -20.39 15.86
N SER A 80 14.84 -19.75 15.45
CA SER A 80 13.95 -20.26 14.42
C SER A 80 14.69 -20.47 13.09
N LEU A 81 15.53 -19.51 12.68
CA LEU A 81 16.34 -19.65 11.48
C LEU A 81 17.31 -20.84 11.57
N LEU A 82 18.00 -20.99 12.70
CA LEU A 82 18.95 -22.09 12.93
C LEU A 82 18.27 -23.46 12.90
N VAL A 83 17.10 -23.60 13.53
CA VAL A 83 16.34 -24.87 13.54
C VAL A 83 15.91 -25.25 12.13
N ASN A 84 15.34 -24.30 11.36
CA ASN A 84 14.96 -24.56 9.97
C ASN A 84 16.16 -24.93 9.09
N LEU A 85 17.29 -24.23 9.27
CA LEU A 85 18.51 -24.52 8.53
C LEU A 85 19.08 -25.91 8.88
N SER A 86 19.08 -26.27 10.17
CA SER A 86 19.51 -27.60 10.61
C SER A 86 18.61 -28.71 10.04
N GLY A 87 17.30 -28.48 9.97
CA GLY A 87 16.36 -29.44 9.39
C GLY A 87 16.63 -29.67 7.90
N LEU A 88 16.89 -28.59 7.15
CA LEU A 88 17.26 -28.69 5.73
C LEU A 88 18.57 -29.46 5.52
N ILE A 89 19.58 -29.21 6.36
CA ILE A 89 20.87 -29.90 6.26
C ILE A 89 20.69 -31.39 6.56
N VAL A 90 20.01 -31.75 7.65
CA VAL A 90 19.78 -33.16 8.01
C VAL A 90 18.96 -33.88 6.93
N TRP A 91 17.92 -33.23 6.40
CA TRP A 91 17.12 -33.80 5.31
C TRP A 91 17.94 -34.00 4.03
N GLY A 92 18.76 -33.02 3.65
CA GLY A 92 19.65 -33.13 2.50
C GLY A 92 20.69 -34.24 2.66
N VAL A 93 21.29 -34.37 3.85
CA VAL A 93 22.26 -35.44 4.15
C VAL A 93 21.59 -36.81 4.15
N MET A 94 20.40 -36.97 4.72
CA MET A 94 19.66 -38.24 4.68
C MET A 94 19.35 -38.65 3.24
N ARG A 95 18.89 -37.73 2.39
CA ARG A 95 18.66 -38.00 0.97
C ARG A 95 19.94 -38.36 0.21
N TYR A 96 21.04 -37.67 0.51
CA TYR A 96 22.33 -37.98 -0.10
C TYR A 96 22.88 -39.35 0.31
N LEU A 97 22.69 -39.73 1.58
CA LEU A 97 23.07 -41.05 2.10
C LEU A 97 22.19 -42.17 1.54
N GLU A 98 20.89 -41.95 1.37
CA GLU A 98 20.01 -42.91 0.68
C GLU A 98 20.45 -43.13 -0.77
N GLU A 99 20.76 -42.05 -1.49
CA GLU A 99 21.23 -42.10 -2.88
C GLU A 99 22.59 -42.80 -3.02
N THR A 100 23.50 -42.64 -2.05
CA THR A 100 24.82 -43.32 -2.06
C THR A 100 24.76 -44.75 -1.50
N ARG A 101 23.82 -45.06 -0.62
CA ARG A 101 23.61 -46.41 -0.09
C ARG A 101 22.96 -47.33 -1.11
N SER A 102 22.07 -46.82 -1.96
CA SER A 102 21.43 -47.58 -3.05
C SER A 102 22.44 -48.26 -4.00
N PRO A 103 23.42 -47.56 -4.62
CA PRO A 103 24.40 -48.18 -5.52
C PRO A 103 25.43 -49.04 -4.77
N VAL A 104 25.80 -48.69 -3.54
CA VAL A 104 26.75 -49.47 -2.74
C VAL A 104 26.14 -50.77 -2.20
N ALA A 105 24.84 -50.78 -1.89
CA ALA A 105 24.13 -52.01 -1.51
C ALA A 105 24.01 -52.99 -2.69
N MET A 106 23.68 -52.48 -3.88
CA MET A 106 23.62 -53.25 -5.12
C MET A 106 24.99 -53.86 -5.48
N ALA A 107 26.08 -53.09 -5.36
CA ALA A 107 27.44 -53.58 -5.61
C ALA A 107 27.92 -54.60 -4.57
N LYS A 108 27.33 -54.60 -3.37
CA LYS A 108 27.69 -55.55 -2.29
C LYS A 108 26.93 -56.87 -2.41
N GLU A 109 25.70 -56.87 -2.94
CA GLU A 109 24.97 -58.11 -3.25
C GLU A 109 25.55 -58.83 -4.49
N GLU A 110 26.08 -58.11 -5.48
CA GLU A 110 26.68 -58.71 -6.67
C GLU A 110 28.01 -59.45 -6.39
N GLN A 111 28.68 -59.18 -5.25
CA GLN A 111 29.95 -59.81 -4.86
C GLN A 111 29.81 -61.03 -3.93
N ILE A 112 28.60 -61.49 -3.62
CA ILE A 112 28.39 -62.73 -2.86
C ILE A 112 27.83 -63.81 -3.82
N PRO A 113 28.67 -64.51 -4.58
CA PRO A 113 28.27 -65.78 -5.19
C PRO A 113 28.19 -66.86 -4.10
N GLU A 114 27.13 -67.69 -4.15
CA GLU A 114 26.98 -68.92 -3.35
C GLU A 114 28.15 -69.91 -3.55
#